data_AF-A0A108H209-F1
#
_entry.id   AF-A0A108H209-F1
#
_cell.length_a   1.000
_cell.length_b   1.000
_cell.length_c   1.000
_cell.angle_alpha   90.00
_cell.angle_beta   90.00
_cell.angle_gamma   90.00
#
_symmetry.space_group_name_H-M   'P 1'
#
loop_
_entity.id
_entity.type
_entity.pdbx_description
1 polymer ?
#
loop_
_entity_poly.entity_id
_entity_poly.type
_entity_poly.pdbx_seq_one_letter_code
_entity_poly.pdbx_strand_id
1 'polypeptide(L)' 'MRGRTDIAAEKTVKLKGFKREADGEFLVESVKHTYAGRSRETSVDLNAGNKGKAKAGHGKKPKKKIDLVVPAPG' A
#
# COMPACT_ATOMS: atom_id res chain seq x y z
N MET A 1 -12.85 -8.03 19.73
CA MET A 1 -12.54 -7.16 18.57
C MET A 1 -13.62 -6.09 18.49
N ARG A 2 -13.32 -4.81 18.76
CA ARG A 2 -14.30 -3.72 18.62
C ARG A 2 -14.41 -3.41 17.13
N GLY A 3 -15.50 -3.82 16.49
CA GLY A 3 -15.77 -3.42 15.11
C GLY A 3 -15.84 -1.90 15.03
N ARG A 4 -15.04 -1.28 14.14
CA ARG A 4 -15.16 0.14 13.84
C ARG A 4 -16.35 0.34 12.93
N THR A 5 -17.40 0.96 13.48
CA THR A 5 -18.62 1.35 12.74
C THR A 5 -18.54 2.79 12.19
N ASP A 6 -17.45 3.51 12.47
CA ASP A 6 -17.22 4.91 12.08
C ASP A 6 -16.71 5.07 10.63
N ILE A 7 -16.35 3.96 9.98
CA ILE A 7 -15.86 3.93 8.61
C ILE A 7 -17.00 3.57 7.66
N ALA A 8 -17.19 4.41 6.64
CA ALA A 8 -18.12 4.22 5.54
C ALA A 8 -17.39 4.44 4.21
N ALA A 9 -17.98 3.97 3.11
CA ALA A 9 -17.53 4.33 1.77
C ALA A 9 -17.52 5.85 1.58
N GLU A 10 -16.74 6.32 0.60
CA GLU A 10 -16.58 7.73 0.22
C GLU A 10 -15.90 8.61 1.28
N LYS A 11 -15.54 8.06 2.44
CA LYS A 11 -14.67 8.75 3.40
C LYS A 11 -13.20 8.64 2.99
N THR A 12 -12.45 9.70 3.24
CA THR A 12 -10.99 9.68 3.14
C THR A 12 -10.39 9.25 4.47
N VAL A 13 -9.43 8.32 4.41
CA VAL A 13 -8.64 7.87 5.56
C VAL A 13 -7.16 8.12 5.32
N LYS A 14 -6.45 8.46 6.40
CA LYS A 14 -5.00 8.66 6.38
C LYS A 14 -4.29 7.44 6.97
N LEU A 15 -3.47 6.78 6.16
CA LEU A 15 -2.57 5.72 6.60
C LEU A 15 -1.25 6.35 7.04
N LYS A 16 -0.77 5.95 8.22
CA LYS A 16 0.49 6.42 8.81
C LYS A 16 1.17 5.28 9.54
N GLY A 17 2.50 5.22 9.45
CA GLY A 17 3.32 4.25 10.19
C GLY A 17 3.62 2.96 9.41
N PHE A 18 3.34 2.96 8.10
CA PHE A 18 3.78 1.92 7.17
C PHE A 18 5.07 2.34 6.45
N LYS A 19 5.44 1.63 5.38
CA LYS A 19 6.50 2.09 4.49
C LYS A 19 6.10 3.43 3.86
N ARG A 20 7.08 4.30 3.59
CA ARG A 20 6.85 5.66 3.07
C ARG A 20 5.98 5.70 1.81
N GLU A 21 6.13 4.71 0.95
CA GLU A 21 5.30 4.47 -0.25
C GLU A 21 3.82 4.11 0.02
N ALA A 22 3.51 3.56 1.19
CA ALA A 22 2.19 3.06 1.55
C ALA A 22 1.43 4.05 2.46
N ASP A 23 2.14 4.92 3.16
CA ASP A 23 1.55 6.04 3.90
C ASP A 23 0.93 7.06 2.92
N GLY A 24 -0.23 7.62 3.29
CA GLY A 24 -0.97 8.54 2.42
C GLY A 24 -2.45 8.65 2.74
N GLU A 25 -3.15 9.41 1.91
CA GLU A 25 -4.60 9.56 1.97
C GLU A 25 -5.27 8.70 0.89
N PHE A 26 -6.31 7.99 1.28
CA PHE A 26 -7.02 7.05 0.43
C PHE A 26 -8.52 7.21 0.59
N LEU A 27 -9.25 7.05 -0.50
CA LEU A 27 -10.70 6.97 -0.46
C LEU A 27 -11.10 5.54 -0.10
N VAL A 28 -12.04 5.39 0.82
CA VAL A 28 -12.70 4.12 1.09
C VAL A 28 -13.67 3.82 -0.05
N GLU A 29 -13.40 2.75 -0.80
CA GLU A 29 -14.28 2.27 -1.88
C GLU A 29 -15.40 1.39 -1.35
N SER A 30 -15.09 0.54 -0.37
CA SER A 30 -16.02 -0.48 0.13
C SER A 30 -15.77 -0.74 1.62
N VAL A 31 -16.85 -1.04 2.34
CA VAL A 31 -16.79 -1.53 3.72
C VAL A 31 -17.66 -2.78 3.82
N LYS A 32 -17.06 -3.88 4.25
CA LYS A 32 -17.75 -5.15 4.48
C LYS A 32 -17.69 -5.51 5.95
N HIS A 33 -18.85 -5.72 6.56
CA HIS A 33 -18.95 -6.27 7.90
C HIS A 33 -19.32 -7.74 7.83
N THR A 34 -18.45 -8.60 8.36
CA THR A 34 -18.71 -10.04 8.43
C THR A 34 -18.98 -10.42 9.88
N TYR A 35 -20.11 -11.09 10.12
CA TYR A 35 -20.50 -11.58 11.44
C TYR A 35 -20.32 -13.10 11.47
N ALA A 36 -19.53 -13.61 12.41
CA ALA A 36 -19.28 -15.03 12.62
C ALA A 36 -19.45 -15.36 14.10
N GLY A 37 -20.63 -15.86 14.48
CA GLY A 37 -20.97 -16.15 15.87
C GLY A 37 -20.91 -14.89 16.75
N ARG A 38 -20.04 -14.89 17.77
CA ARG A 38 -19.81 -13.73 18.66
C ARG A 38 -18.75 -12.76 18.15
N SER A 39 -18.20 -13.00 16.96
CA SER A 39 -17.15 -12.19 16.36
C SER A 39 -17.69 -11.33 15.20
N ARG A 40 -17.16 -10.11 15.09
CA ARG A 40 -17.39 -9.21 13.96
C ARG A 40 -16.05 -8.80 13.36
N GLU A 41 -15.91 -8.97 12.06
CA GLU A 41 -14.81 -8.47 11.26
C GLU A 41 -15.29 -7.30 10.40
N THR A 42 -14.40 -6.33 10.15
CA THR A 42 -14.67 -5.21 9.24
C THR A 42 -13.52 -5.10 8.27
N SER A 43 -13.80 -5.38 7.00
CA SER A 43 -12.87 -5.22 5.89
C SER A 43 -13.16 -3.90 5.18
N VAL A 44 -12.11 -3.14 4.89
CA VAL A 44 -12.21 -1.83 4.25
C VAL A 44 -11.34 -1.86 3.00
N ASP A 45 -11.98 -1.75 1.84
CA ASP A 45 -11.29 -1.63 0.57
C ASP A 45 -11.01 -0.16 0.28
N LEU A 46 -9.77 0.12 -0.12
CA LEU A 46 -9.28 1.46 -0.39
C LEU A 46 -8.90 1.57 -1.86
N ASN A 47 -9.18 2.71 -2.48
CA ASN A 47 -8.82 2.98 -3.86
C ASN A 47 -7.30 2.88 -4.12
N ALA A 48 -6.91 2.94 -5.39
CA ALA A 48 -5.51 3.01 -5.84
C ALA A 48 -4.85 4.38 -5.59
N GLY A 49 -5.35 5.17 -4.64
CA GLY A 49 -4.97 6.55 -4.38
C GLY A 49 -3.47 6.80 -4.19
N ASN A 50 -3.09 8.07 -4.39
CA ASN A 50 -1.79 8.65 -4.07
C ASN A 50 -0.53 8.06 -4.76
N LYS A 51 -0.64 7.42 -5.94
CA LYS A 51 0.50 6.81 -6.68
C LYS A 51 1.37 5.84 -5.84
N GLY A 52 0.95 5.53 -4.61
CA GLY A 52 1.78 4.98 -3.54
C GLY A 52 1.76 3.46 -3.54
N LYS A 53 0.56 2.87 -3.66
CA LYS A 53 0.41 1.40 -3.82
C LYS A 53 1.16 0.86 -5.04
N ALA A 54 1.13 1.57 -6.17
CA ALA A 54 1.81 1.16 -7.40
C ALA A 54 3.34 1.15 -7.27
N LYS A 55 3.91 1.98 -6.39
CA LYS A 55 5.36 2.05 -6.13
C LYS A 55 5.78 1.34 -4.85
N ALA A 56 4.82 0.88 -4.05
CA ALA A 56 5.09 0.18 -2.82
C ALA A 56 5.77 -1.15 -3.09
N GLY A 57 6.90 -1.41 -2.43
CA GLY A 57 7.73 -2.59 -2.69
C GLY A 57 8.55 -2.54 -3.99
N HIS A 58 8.33 -1.55 -4.87
CA HIS A 58 9.18 -1.32 -6.04
C HIS A 58 10.34 -0.40 -5.67
N GLY A 59 11.33 -0.96 -4.98
CA GLY A 59 12.61 -0.29 -4.76
C GLY A 59 13.28 0.07 -6.09
N LYS A 60 14.05 1.16 -6.13
CA LYS A 60 14.93 1.43 -7.27
C LYS A 60 15.88 0.24 -7.43
N LYS A 61 15.85 -0.43 -8.59
CA LYS A 61 16.84 -1.47 -8.90
C LYS A 61 18.24 -0.86 -8.78
N PRO A 62 19.17 -1.48 -8.03
CA PRO A 62 20.53 -0.99 -7.97
C PRO A 62 21.10 -0.95 -9.38
N LYS A 63 21.59 0.22 -9.81
CA LYS A 63 22.30 0.36 -11.08
C LYS A 63 23.58 -0.47 -10.93
N LYS A 64 23.66 -1.61 -11.63
CA LYS A 64 24.90 -2.39 -11.74
C LYS A 64 25.93 -1.47 -12.39
N LYS A 65 26.98 -1.07 -11.65
CA LYS A 65 28.17 -0.49 -12.26
C LYS A 65 28.86 -1.63 -12.99
N ILE A 66 28.93 -1.54 -14.31
CA ILE A 66 29.68 -2.47 -15.14
C ILE A 66 31.00 -1.74 -15.42
N ASP A 67 32.06 -2.11 -14.71
CA ASP A 67 33.41 -1.68 -15.07
C ASP A 67 33.86 -2.56 -16.24
N LEU A 68 33.50 -2.13 -17.46
CA LEU A 68 33.95 -2.80 -18.67
C LEU A 68 35.42 -2.44 -18.91
N VAL A 69 36.34 -3.26 -18.40
CA VAL A 69 37.75 -3.21 -18.80
C VAL A 69 37.84 -3.76 -20.21
N VAL A 70 38.07 -2.89 -21.19
CA VAL A 70 38.40 -3.30 -22.57
C VAL A 70 39.93 -3.45 -22.65
N PRO A 71 40.49 -4.66 -22.82
CA PRO A 71 41.92 -4.81 -23.07
C PRO A 71 42.27 -4.31 -24.49
N ALA A 72 43.42 -3.67 -24.62
CA ALA A 72 43.93 -3.14 -25.89
C ALA A 72 44.21 -4.28 -26.89
N PRO A 73 43.99 -4.07 -28.21
CA PRO A 73 44.38 -5.04 -29.23
C PRO A 73 45.92 -5.17 -29.26
N GLY A 74 46.40 -6.41 -29.20
CA GLY A 74 47.81 -6.76 -29.34
C GLY A 74 48.28 -6.83 -30.80
#